data_AF-A0A2G7M1G0-F1
#
_entry.id   AF-A0A2G7M1G0-F1
#
_cell.length_a   1.000
_cell.length_b   1.000
_cell.length_c   1.000
_cell.angle_alpha   90.00
_cell.angle_beta   90.00
_cell.angle_gamma   90.00
#
_symmetry.space_group_name_H-M   'P 1'
#
loop_
_entity.id
_entity.type
_entity.pdbx_description
1 polymer ?
#
loop_
_entity_poly.entity_id
_entity_poly.type
_entity_poly.pdbx_seq_one_letter_code
_entity_poly.pdbx_strand_id
1 'polypeptide(L)'
;MEINLDTILDELNISKNKLAVEAKLRPNLITEMSDGKTKAIKLETLGTLLDTINRISFEQDGRRYDVADLFNYTPDVIRVRFK
;
A
#
# COMPACT_ATOMS: atom_id res chain seq x y z
N MET A 1 -12.01 -3.86 3.46
CA MET A 1 -10.94 -3.44 2.53
C MET A 1 -9.78 -2.97 3.40
N GLU A 2 -8.58 -3.44 3.11
CA GLU A 2 -7.36 -3.22 3.89
C GLU A 2 -6.21 -2.86 2.96
N ILE A 3 -5.24 -2.09 3.47
CA ILE A 3 -4.04 -1.69 2.74
C ILE A 3 -2.89 -2.61 3.17
N ASN A 4 -2.23 -3.25 2.21
CA ASN A 4 -1.16 -4.23 2.43
C ASN A 4 0.25 -3.60 2.37
N LEU A 5 0.41 -2.37 2.84
CA LEU A 5 1.65 -1.60 2.63
C LEU A 5 2.85 -2.21 3.36
N ASP A 6 2.68 -2.75 4.56
CA ASP A 6 3.79 -3.34 5.34
C ASP A 6 4.42 -4.53 4.62
N THR A 7 3.62 -5.41 4.03
CA THR A 7 4.12 -6.54 3.24
C THR A 7 5.00 -6.06 2.08
N ILE A 8 4.58 -5.03 1.35
CA ILE A 8 5.36 -4.46 0.24
C ILE A 8 6.67 -3.84 0.74
N LEU A 9 6.64 -3.16 1.89
CA LEU A 9 7.84 -2.56 2.49
C LEU A 9 8.85 -3.64 2.92
N ASP A 10 8.36 -4.75 3.48
CA ASP A 10 9.17 -5.89 3.89
C ASP A 10 9.79 -6.59 2.68
N GLU A 11 9.01 -6.81 1.61
CA GLU A 11 9.50 -7.38 0.35
C GLU A 11 10.61 -6.52 -0.29
N LEU A 12 10.46 -5.20 -0.23
CA LEU A 12 11.46 -4.25 -0.74
C LEU A 12 12.59 -3.94 0.26
N ASN A 13 12.53 -4.49 1.48
CA ASN A 13 13.46 -4.21 2.57
C ASN A 13 13.70 -2.70 2.79
N ILE A 14 12.62 -1.90 2.82
CA ILE A 14 12.67 -0.46 3.05
C ILE A 14 11.83 -0.05 4.27
N SER A 15 12.24 1.02 4.95
CA SER A 15 11.46 1.57 6.05
C SER A 15 10.33 2.48 5.56
N LYS A 16 9.26 2.61 6.37
CA LYS A 16 8.18 3.59 6.19
C LYS A 16 8.71 5.00 5.93
N ASN A 17 9.76 5.40 6.66
CA ASN A 17 10.37 6.72 6.51
C ASN A 17 11.11 6.88 5.17
N LYS A 18 11.82 5.84 4.72
CA LYS A 18 12.48 5.87 3.40
C LYS A 18 11.44 6.07 2.30
N LEU A 19 10.33 5.32 2.35
CA LEU A 19 9.24 5.50 1.40
C LEU A 19 8.64 6.92 1.47
N ALA A 20 8.40 7.45 2.67
CA ALA A 20 7.86 8.81 2.84
C ALA A 20 8.74 9.87 2.19
N VAL A 21 10.06 9.79 2.41
CA VAL A 21 11.05 10.71 1.83
C VAL A 21 11.09 10.60 0.30
N GLU A 22 11.19 9.39 -0.23
CA GLU A 22 11.26 9.15 -1.68
C GLU A 22 9.97 9.56 -2.41
N ALA A 23 8.81 9.29 -1.80
CA ALA A 23 7.51 9.62 -2.36
C ALA A 23 7.12 11.09 -2.14
N LYS A 24 7.91 11.85 -1.36
CA LYS A 24 7.57 13.20 -0.88
C LYS A 24 6.19 13.24 -0.19
N LEU A 25 5.85 12.16 0.50
CA LEU A 25 4.62 12.00 1.27
C LEU A 25 4.90 12.27 2.75
N ARG A 26 3.87 12.74 3.46
CA ARG A 26 4.00 12.98 4.91
C ARG A 26 4.21 11.64 5.63
N PRO A 27 5.20 11.51 6.53
CA PRO A 27 5.45 10.24 7.25
C PRO A 27 4.20 9.68 7.95
N ASN A 28 3.40 10.56 8.57
CA ASN A 28 2.16 10.16 9.23
C ASN A 28 1.17 9.46 8.28
N LEU A 29 1.12 9.88 7.01
CA LEU A 29 0.24 9.24 6.03
C LEU A 29 0.71 7.81 5.74
N ILE A 30 2.02 7.59 5.58
CA ILE A 30 2.59 6.25 5.37
C ILE A 30 2.31 5.35 6.59
N THR A 31 2.51 5.88 7.79
CA THR A 31 2.20 5.16 9.04
C THR A 31 0.72 4.83 9.15
N GLU A 32 -0.19 5.78 8.87
CA GLU A 32 -1.64 5.52 8.89
C GLU A 32 -2.06 4.47 7.86
N MET A 33 -1.44 4.46 6.67
CA MET A 33 -1.72 3.47 5.63
C MET A 33 -1.31 2.07 6.05
N SER A 34 -0.11 1.93 6.61
CA SER A 34 0.38 0.62 7.06
C SER A 34 -0.36 0.14 8.32
N ASP A 35 -0.73 1.04 9.24
CA ASP A 35 -1.50 0.70 10.44
C ASP A 35 -2.99 0.39 10.15
N GLY A 36 -3.43 0.45 8.89
CA GLY A 36 -4.83 0.23 8.51
C GLY A 36 -5.79 1.34 8.97
N LYS A 37 -5.26 2.52 9.32
CA LYS A 37 -6.04 3.67 9.81
C LYS A 37 -6.53 4.59 8.69
N THR A 38 -6.04 4.41 7.47
CA THR A 38 -6.42 5.21 6.31
C THR A 38 -7.87 4.95 5.89
N LYS A 39 -8.71 5.97 5.99
CA LYS A 39 -10.12 5.93 5.56
C LYS A 39 -10.32 6.37 4.11
N ALA A 40 -9.43 7.22 3.61
CA ALA A 40 -9.49 7.78 2.27
C ALA A 40 -8.08 8.07 1.77
N ILE A 41 -7.85 7.83 0.48
CA ILE A 41 -6.64 8.19 -0.23
C ILE A 41 -7.03 8.90 -1.52
N LYS A 42 -6.32 9.97 -1.86
CA LYS A 42 -6.52 10.62 -3.16
C LYS A 42 -5.83 9.82 -4.26
N LEU A 43 -6.39 9.82 -5.46
CA LEU A 43 -5.79 9.14 -6.61
C LEU A 43 -4.37 9.65 -6.93
N GLU A 44 -4.13 10.97 -6.81
CA GLU A 44 -2.79 11.57 -6.98
C GLU A 44 -1.75 11.00 -6.00
N THR A 45 -2.19 10.73 -4.77
CA THR A 45 -1.35 10.16 -3.70
C THR A 45 -1.08 8.70 -3.96
N LEU A 46 -2.10 7.95 -4.38
CA LEU A 46 -1.97 6.55 -4.78
C LEU A 46 -1.00 6.40 -5.97
N GLY A 47 -1.12 7.25 -6.99
CA GLY A 47 -0.20 7.26 -8.13
C GLY A 47 1.24 7.51 -7.70
N THR A 48 1.48 8.59 -6.94
CA THR A 48 2.81 8.92 -6.40
C THR A 48 3.42 7.76 -5.57
N LEU A 49 2.59 7.10 -4.75
CA LEU A 49 3.00 5.97 -3.93
C LEU A 49 3.43 4.79 -4.82
N LEU A 50 2.58 4.37 -5.76
CA LEU A 50 2.86 3.24 -6.65
C LEU A 50 4.06 3.50 -7.57
N ASP A 51 4.20 4.72 -8.10
CA ASP A 51 5.35 5.10 -8.91
C ASP A 51 6.64 5.03 -8.11
N THR A 52 6.61 5.45 -6.84
CA THR A 52 7.77 5.38 -5.95
C THR A 52 8.14 3.95 -5.60
N ILE A 53 7.15 3.12 -5.24
CA ILE A 53 7.35 1.69 -4.95
C ILE A 53 7.96 0.98 -6.16
N ASN A 54 7.39 1.18 -7.36
CA ASN A 54 7.89 0.57 -8.58
C ASN A 54 9.29 1.08 -8.97
N ARG A 55 9.58 2.36 -8.76
CA ARG A 55 10.93 2.92 -8.97
C ARG A 55 11.95 2.23 -8.05
N ILE A 56 11.62 2.05 -6.77
CA ILE A 56 12.51 1.36 -5.81
C ILE A 56 12.67 -0.11 -6.19
N SER A 57 11.59 -0.81 -6.56
CA SER A 57 11.66 -2.21 -6.96
C SER A 57 12.47 -2.43 -8.24
N PHE A 58 12.41 -1.49 -9.19
CA PHE A 58 13.21 -1.54 -10.40
C PHE A 58 14.73 -1.56 -10.13
N GLU A 59 15.18 -0.95 -9.03
CA GLU A 59 16.59 -0.96 -8.62
C GLU A 59 17.02 -2.28 -7.95
N GLN A 60 16.07 -3.16 -7.61
CA GLN A 60 16.31 -4.42 -6.91
C GLN A 60 16.12 -5.63 -7.83
N ASP A 61 14.87 -6.08 -7.95
CA ASP A 61 14.45 -7.33 -8.57
C ASP A 61 13.52 -7.10 -9.77
N GLY A 62 13.06 -5.85 -9.97
CA GLY A 62 12.21 -5.47 -11.09
C GLY A 62 10.77 -5.94 -10.97
N ARG A 63 10.31 -6.35 -9.79
CA ARG A 63 8.89 -6.65 -9.56
C ARG A 63 8.06 -5.39 -9.81
N ARG A 64 6.89 -5.59 -10.42
CA ARG A 64 5.91 -4.52 -10.60
C ARG A 64 4.79 -4.68 -9.57
N TYR A 65 4.49 -3.60 -8.88
CA TYR A 65 3.40 -3.48 -7.92
C TYR A 65 2.25 -2.68 -8.52
N ASP A 66 1.03 -3.16 -8.36
CA ASP A 66 -0.19 -2.48 -8.79
C ASP A 66 -1.18 -2.22 -7.62
N VAL A 67 -2.37 -1.73 -7.97
CA VAL A 67 -3.42 -1.43 -7.00
C VAL A 67 -3.92 -2.70 -6.29
N ALA A 68 -3.90 -3.86 -6.95
CA ALA A 68 -4.32 -5.14 -6.38
C ALA A 68 -3.27 -5.71 -5.41
N ASP A 69 -1.97 -5.43 -5.61
CA ASP A 69 -0.95 -5.74 -4.59
C ASP A 69 -1.16 -4.90 -3.32
N LEU A 70 -1.62 -3.65 -3.48
CA LEU A 70 -1.77 -2.71 -2.37
C LEU A 70 -3.07 -2.88 -1.59
N PHE A 71 -4.17 -3.25 -2.24
CA PHE A 71 -5.50 -3.33 -1.61
C PHE A 71 -6.05 -4.74 -1.56
N ASN A 72 -6.37 -5.19 -0.35
CA ASN A 72 -7.08 -6.44 -0.12
C ASN A 72 -8.56 -6.16 0.18
N TYR A 73 -9.46 -6.82 -0.54
CA TYR A 73 -10.90 -6.78 -0.28
C TYR A 73 -11.40 -8.13 0.19
N THR A 74 -11.81 -8.21 1.46
CA THR A 74 -12.57 -9.33 2.01
C THR A 74 -14.03 -8.90 2.10
N PRO A 75 -14.96 -9.54 1.38
CA PRO A 75 -16.38 -9.28 1.54
C PRO A 75 -16.85 -9.75 2.92
N ASP A 76 -17.65 -8.92 3.61
CA ASP A 76 -18.40 -9.37 4.76
C ASP A 76 -19.38 -10.45 4.28
N VAL A 77 -19.10 -11.70 4.64
CA VAL A 77 -19.83 -12.87 4.19
C VAL A 77 -21.33 -12.62 4.38
N ILE A 78 -22.08 -12.53 3.27
CA ILE A 78 -23.54 -12.62 3.30
C ILE A 78 -23.84 -14.00 3.87
N ARG A 79 -24.19 -14.07 5.16
CA ARG A 79 -24.71 -15.29 5.77
C ARG A 79 -26.05 -15.58 5.13
N VAL A 80 -26.04 -16.24 3.96
CA VAL A 80 -27.25 -16.80 3.37
C VAL A 80 -27.64 -17.97 4.27
N ARG A 81 -28.58 -17.72 5.19
CA ARG A 81 -29.27 -18.80 5.89
C ARG A 81 -30.11 -19.54 4.85
N PHE A 82 -29.60 -20.66 4.35
CA PHE A 82 -30.46 -21.64 3.72
C PHE A 82 -31.36 -22.23 4.83
N LYS A 83 -32.66 -22.00 4.70
CA LYS A 83 -33.72 -22.66 5.48
C LYS A 83 -34.17 -23.90 4.73
#